data_AF-A0A6L9ZXR5-F1
#
_entry.id   AF-A0A6L9ZXR5-F1
#
_cell.length_a   1.000
_cell.length_b   1.000
_cell.length_c   1.000
_cell.angle_alpha   90.00
_cell.angle_beta   90.00
_cell.angle_gamma   90.00
#
_symmetry.space_group_name_H-M   'P 1'
#
loop_
_entity.id
_entity.type
_entity.pdbx_description
1 polymer ?
#
loop_
_entity_poly.entity_id
_entity_poly.type
_entity_poly.pdbx_seq_one_letter_code
_entity_poly.pdbx_strand_id
1 'polypeptide(L)'
;MGLRSGQTRLMFFPSSIIHQTPKAVNLSYEEVWIPMDNGKLNGWWIAGNCANCPTILYFHGNSSNLGDLLDKALFFDRLGVSILLIDYRGYGKSQGKFPDEIQLYEDAEASWLYLTQKQQIAPIILLYTVILWGVQLPLN
;
A
#
# COMPACT_ATOMS: atom_id res chain seq x y z
N MET A 1 -0.99 7.79 23.89
CA MET A 1 0.33 8.09 24.45
C MET A 1 1.35 7.60 23.43
N GLY A 2 1.89 8.49 22.59
CA GLY A 2 2.69 8.11 21.42
C GLY A 2 4.03 7.48 21.79
N LEU A 3 4.37 6.37 21.13
CA LEU A 3 5.65 5.69 21.31
C LEU A 3 6.78 6.63 20.85
N ARG A 4 7.76 6.86 21.75
CA ARG A 4 8.91 7.72 21.48
C ARG A 4 9.77 7.12 20.36
N SER A 5 10.31 8.01 19.51
CA SER A 5 11.13 7.79 18.29
C SER A 5 12.26 6.73 18.35
N GLY A 6 12.56 6.15 19.51
CA GLY A 6 13.53 5.05 19.68
C GLY A 6 12.98 3.64 19.48
N GLN A 7 11.66 3.40 19.64
CA GLN A 7 11.09 2.03 19.58
C GLN A 7 10.62 1.61 18.17
N THR A 8 10.38 2.56 17.26
CA THR A 8 9.90 2.24 15.89
C THR A 8 10.91 1.46 15.06
N ARG A 9 12.21 1.66 15.28
CA ARG A 9 13.28 0.93 14.57
C ARG A 9 13.34 -0.58 14.86
N LEU A 10 12.68 -1.04 15.93
CA LEU A 10 12.57 -2.48 16.23
C LEU A 10 11.37 -3.12 15.53
N MET A 11 10.43 -2.31 15.05
CA MET A 11 9.16 -2.79 14.49
C MET A 11 9.10 -2.65 12.97
N PHE A 12 9.85 -1.73 12.39
CA PHE A 12 9.84 -1.46 10.95
C PHE A 12 11.21 -1.73 10.32
N PHE A 13 11.20 -2.45 9.20
CA PHE A 13 12.40 -2.82 8.45
C PHE A 13 12.27 -2.36 7.00
N PRO A 14 12.25 -1.03 6.75
CA PRO A 14 12.11 -0.49 5.41
C PRO A 14 13.27 -0.86 4.51
N SER A 15 12.94 -1.26 3.28
CA SER A 15 13.90 -1.44 2.18
C SER A 15 13.43 -0.64 0.98
N SER A 16 14.32 0.18 0.42
CA SER A 16 14.10 0.92 -0.82
C SER A 16 14.39 0.10 -2.08
N ILE A 17 14.93 -1.11 -1.92
CA ILE A 17 15.31 -1.97 -3.04
C ILE A 17 14.09 -2.77 -3.49
N ILE A 18 13.63 -2.51 -4.71
CA ILE A 18 12.59 -3.29 -5.39
C ILE A 18 13.29 -4.34 -6.26
N HIS A 19 13.28 -5.60 -5.83
CA HIS A 19 13.98 -6.68 -6.53
C HIS A 19 13.31 -7.11 -7.84
N GLN A 20 12.00 -6.91 -7.95
CA GLN A 20 11.20 -7.36 -9.08
C GLN A 20 9.96 -6.49 -9.21
N THR A 21 9.37 -6.46 -10.41
CA THR A 21 8.14 -5.72 -10.72
C THR A 21 7.16 -6.64 -11.44
N PRO A 22 5.87 -6.28 -11.60
CA PRO A 22 4.91 -7.13 -12.29
C PRO A 22 5.32 -7.47 -13.74
N LYS A 23 6.18 -6.65 -14.37
CA LYS A 23 6.78 -6.96 -15.68
C LYS A 23 7.55 -8.29 -15.68
N ALA A 24 8.19 -8.65 -14.57
CA ALA A 24 8.99 -9.88 -14.47
C ALA A 24 8.14 -11.15 -14.67
N VAL A 25 6.83 -11.05 -14.45
CA VAL A 25 5.85 -12.12 -14.62
C VAL A 25 4.84 -11.82 -15.74
N ASN A 26 5.16 -10.88 -16.64
CA ASN A 26 4.30 -10.42 -17.74
C ASN A 26 2.91 -9.92 -17.29
N LEU A 27 2.82 -9.40 -16.07
CA LEU A 27 1.59 -8.81 -15.56
C LEU A 27 1.53 -7.32 -15.90
N SER A 28 0.43 -6.90 -16.54
CA SER A 28 0.14 -5.50 -16.84
C SER A 28 -0.17 -4.75 -15.55
N TYR A 29 0.50 -3.62 -15.35
CA TYR A 29 0.29 -2.76 -14.20
C TYR A 29 0.64 -1.31 -14.54
N GLU A 30 0.09 -0.39 -13.76
CA GLU A 30 0.43 1.02 -13.79
C GLU A 30 1.16 1.38 -12.49
N GLU A 31 2.28 2.08 -12.61
CA GLU A 31 2.93 2.68 -11.45
C GLU A 31 2.19 3.96 -11.08
N VAL A 32 1.64 4.01 -9.87
CA VAL A 32 0.87 5.15 -9.37
C VAL A 32 1.66 5.91 -8.30
N TRP A 33 1.35 7.21 -8.21
CA TRP A 33 1.92 8.11 -7.23
C TRP A 33 0.82 8.85 -6.50
N ILE A 34 0.73 8.60 -5.20
CA ILE A 34 -0.33 9.14 -4.33
C ILE A 34 0.27 10.33 -3.57
N PRO A 35 -0.23 11.56 -3.79
CA PRO A 35 0.32 12.74 -3.15
C PRO A 35 0.03 12.74 -1.64
N MET A 36 0.98 13.24 -0.87
CA MET A 36 0.87 13.50 0.56
C MET A 36 1.42 14.90 0.86
N ASP A 37 1.16 15.42 2.05
CA ASP A 37 1.63 16.76 2.47
C ASP A 37 3.14 16.96 2.30
N ASN A 38 3.95 15.92 2.54
CA ASN A 38 5.41 16.00 2.50
C ASN A 38 6.04 14.91 1.61
N GLY A 39 5.41 14.59 0.48
CA GLY A 39 5.97 13.65 -0.50
C GLY A 39 4.90 12.91 -1.28
N LYS A 40 5.21 11.68 -1.68
CA LYS A 40 4.29 10.81 -2.40
C LYS A 40 4.56 9.35 -2.08
N LEU A 41 3.49 8.57 -2.01
CA LEU A 41 3.57 7.11 -1.95
C LEU A 41 3.64 6.54 -3.35
N ASN A 42 4.43 5.49 -3.52
CA ASN A 42 4.47 4.67 -4.71
C ASN A 42 3.50 3.50 -4.54
N GLY A 43 2.85 3.13 -5.64
CA GLY A 43 2.00 1.96 -5.69
C GLY A 43 1.97 1.33 -7.07
N TRP A 44 1.41 0.14 -7.15
CA TRP A 44 1.07 -0.54 -8.39
C TRP A 44 -0.43 -0.74 -8.47
N TRP A 45 -1.01 -0.23 -9.55
CA TRP A 45 -2.39 -0.49 -9.94
C TRP A 45 -2.42 -1.62 -10.97
N ILE A 46 -3.18 -2.66 -10.68
CA ILE A 46 -3.44 -3.77 -11.61
C ILE A 46 -4.94 -3.81 -11.82
N ALA A 47 -5.38 -3.57 -13.06
CA ALA A 47 -6.79 -3.54 -13.41
C ALA A 47 -7.34 -4.96 -13.52
N GLY A 48 -8.54 -5.19 -12.97
CA GLY A 48 -9.30 -6.40 -13.20
C GLY A 48 -9.80 -6.51 -14.65
N ASN A 49 -10.44 -7.62 -14.98
CA ASN A 49 -10.86 -7.95 -16.34
C ASN A 49 -12.28 -7.47 -16.71
N CYS A 50 -12.80 -6.48 -15.98
CA CYS A 50 -14.16 -5.96 -16.10
C CYS A 50 -14.21 -4.46 -15.74
N ALA A 51 -15.21 -3.74 -16.28
CA ALA A 51 -15.29 -2.28 -16.14
C ALA A 51 -15.42 -1.79 -14.68
N ASN A 52 -16.17 -2.53 -13.85
CA ASN A 52 -16.44 -2.18 -12.44
C ASN A 52 -16.02 -3.32 -11.52
N CYS A 53 -14.81 -3.85 -11.73
CA CYS A 53 -14.32 -4.94 -10.89
C CYS A 53 -14.22 -4.52 -9.42
N PRO A 54 -14.52 -5.43 -8.48
CA PRO A 54 -14.16 -5.24 -7.08
C PRO A 54 -12.70 -4.82 -7.01
N THR A 55 -12.41 -3.81 -6.17
CA THR A 55 -11.06 -3.29 -6.03
C THR A 55 -10.55 -3.58 -4.64
N ILE A 56 -9.36 -4.18 -4.57
CA ILE A 56 -8.65 -4.42 -3.32
C ILE A 56 -7.64 -3.31 -3.10
N LEU A 57 -7.65 -2.68 -1.92
CA LEU A 57 -6.54 -1.89 -1.43
C LEU A 57 -5.71 -2.77 -0.49
N TYR A 58 -4.48 -3.09 -0.88
CA TYR A 58 -3.64 -4.04 -0.19
C TYR A 58 -2.38 -3.40 0.36
N PHE A 59 -2.09 -3.73 1.61
CA PHE A 59 -0.95 -3.22 2.35
C PHE A 59 0.00 -4.34 2.79
N HIS A 60 1.30 -4.14 2.55
CA HIS A 60 2.35 -5.10 2.89
C HIS A 60 2.69 -5.11 4.39
N GLY A 61 3.48 -6.10 4.81
CA GLY A 61 3.99 -6.19 6.19
C GLY A 61 5.20 -5.29 6.43
N ASN A 62 5.56 -5.10 7.71
CA ASN A 62 6.63 -4.21 8.17
C ASN A 62 8.06 -4.51 7.64
N SER A 63 8.31 -5.66 7.00
CA SER A 63 9.62 -6.09 6.50
C SER A 63 9.56 -6.42 5.01
N SER A 64 8.64 -5.79 4.30
CA SER A 64 8.32 -6.07 2.90
C SER A 64 8.14 -4.77 2.13
N ASN A 65 8.16 -4.83 0.80
CA ASN A 65 7.77 -3.75 -0.11
C ASN A 65 7.03 -4.32 -1.33
N LEU A 66 6.64 -3.46 -2.28
CA LEU A 66 5.94 -3.86 -3.52
C LEU A 66 6.60 -5.04 -4.25
N GLY A 67 7.94 -5.11 -4.27
CA GLY A 67 8.69 -6.18 -4.92
C GLY A 67 8.35 -7.58 -4.41
N ASP A 68 7.96 -7.70 -3.14
CA ASP A 68 7.62 -8.99 -2.53
C ASP A 68 6.16 -9.41 -2.79
N LEU A 69 5.35 -8.53 -3.37
CA LEU A 69 3.90 -8.73 -3.52
C LEU A 69 3.49 -9.36 -4.85
N LEU A 70 4.43 -9.85 -5.67
CA LEU A 70 4.09 -10.42 -6.98
C LEU A 70 3.11 -11.60 -6.90
N ASP A 71 3.24 -12.47 -5.90
CA ASP A 71 2.30 -13.58 -5.72
C ASP A 71 0.89 -13.09 -5.39
N LYS A 72 0.78 -11.97 -4.67
CA LYS A 72 -0.52 -11.35 -4.35
C LYS A 72 -1.11 -10.67 -5.59
N ALA A 73 -0.29 -9.93 -6.32
CA ALA A 73 -0.67 -9.31 -7.59
C ALA A 73 -1.23 -10.36 -8.58
N LEU A 74 -0.51 -11.47 -8.79
CA LEU A 74 -0.95 -12.57 -9.66
C LEU A 74 -2.21 -13.27 -9.15
N PHE A 75 -2.33 -13.47 -7.83
CA PHE A 75 -3.50 -14.10 -7.26
C PHE A 75 -4.78 -13.28 -7.54
N PHE A 76 -4.74 -11.98 -7.30
CA PHE A 76 -5.90 -11.11 -7.50
C PHE A 76 -6.20 -10.84 -8.98
N ASP A 77 -5.18 -10.72 -9.82
CA ASP A 77 -5.33 -10.67 -11.29
C ASP A 77 -6.08 -11.91 -11.82
N ARG A 78 -5.71 -13.12 -11.37
CA ARG A 78 -6.40 -14.37 -11.75
C ARG A 78 -7.84 -14.44 -11.26
N LEU A 79 -8.18 -13.77 -10.17
CA LEU A 79 -9.55 -13.63 -9.69
C LEU A 79 -10.35 -12.59 -10.49
N GLY A 80 -9.71 -11.85 -11.39
CA GLY A 80 -10.32 -10.79 -12.20
C GLY A 80 -10.66 -9.54 -11.39
N VAL A 81 -10.11 -9.36 -10.19
CA VAL A 81 -10.35 -8.17 -9.37
C VAL A 81 -9.23 -7.15 -9.57
N SER A 82 -9.57 -5.88 -9.46
CA SER A 82 -8.55 -4.82 -9.47
C SER A 82 -7.82 -4.79 -8.13
N ILE A 83 -6.55 -4.43 -8.14
CA ILE A 83 -5.79 -4.27 -6.90
C ILE A 83 -4.87 -3.04 -6.98
N LEU A 84 -4.90 -2.25 -5.90
CA LEU A 84 -3.91 -1.23 -5.60
C LEU A 84 -3.01 -1.75 -4.47
N LEU A 85 -1.74 -1.94 -4.79
CA LEU A 85 -0.67 -2.22 -3.83
C LEU A 85 0.09 -0.92 -3.57
N ILE A 86 0.45 -0.61 -2.33
CA ILE A 86 1.24 0.59 -2.00
C ILE A 86 2.45 0.24 -1.15
N ASP A 87 3.53 1.00 -1.30
CA ASP A 87 4.61 1.08 -0.32
C ASP A 87 4.30 2.20 0.67
N TYR A 88 4.42 1.93 1.97
CA TYR A 88 4.34 2.99 2.99
C TYR A 88 5.51 3.97 2.87
N ARG A 89 5.41 5.15 3.49
CA ARG A 89 6.52 6.10 3.52
C ARG A 89 7.76 5.46 4.14
N GLY A 90 8.91 5.70 3.50
CA GLY A 90 10.18 5.07 3.86
C GLY A 90 10.41 3.68 3.24
N TYR A 91 9.40 3.04 2.65
CA TYR A 91 9.54 1.77 1.93
C TYR A 91 9.63 1.97 0.41
N GLY A 92 10.31 1.04 -0.26
CA GLY A 92 10.46 0.98 -1.70
C GLY A 92 10.79 2.33 -2.31
N LYS A 93 9.90 2.83 -3.18
CA LYS A 93 10.06 4.14 -3.82
C LYS A 93 9.25 5.26 -3.17
N SER A 94 8.50 4.97 -2.11
CA SER A 94 7.71 5.96 -1.39
C SER A 94 8.61 6.95 -0.65
N GLN A 95 8.26 8.23 -0.75
CA GLN A 95 9.00 9.31 -0.11
C GLN A 95 8.52 9.52 1.32
N GLY A 96 9.44 9.96 2.18
CA GLY A 96 9.11 10.35 3.55
C GLY A 96 10.21 9.98 4.54
N LYS A 97 9.94 10.23 5.82
CA LYS A 97 10.84 9.86 6.92
C LYS A 97 10.73 8.36 7.21
N PHE A 98 11.59 7.87 8.11
CA PHE A 98 11.51 6.52 8.64
C PHE A 98 10.09 6.28 9.21
N PRO A 99 9.46 5.12 8.90
CA PRO A 99 8.07 4.84 9.24
C PRO A 99 7.81 4.84 10.75
N ASP A 100 6.62 5.29 11.11
CA ASP A 100 6.02 5.10 12.42
C ASP A 100 4.53 4.74 12.28
N GLU A 101 3.92 4.27 13.36
CA GLU A 101 2.55 3.76 13.33
C GLU A 101 1.52 4.82 12.91
N ILE A 102 1.67 6.07 13.37
CA ILE A 102 0.75 7.16 13.02
C ILE A 102 0.82 7.41 11.51
N GLN A 103 2.03 7.45 10.97
CA GLN A 103 2.26 7.66 9.55
C GLN A 103 1.70 6.54 8.68
N LEU A 104 1.72 5.28 9.16
CA LEU A 104 1.09 4.17 8.44
C LEU A 104 -0.43 4.37 8.29
N TYR A 105 -1.10 4.91 9.30
CA TYR A 105 -2.52 5.27 9.19
C TYR A 105 -2.76 6.40 8.19
N GLU A 106 -1.93 7.46 8.24
CA GLU A 106 -2.00 8.57 7.28
C GLU A 106 -1.80 8.07 5.84
N ASP A 107 -0.84 7.17 5.63
CA ASP A 107 -0.55 6.59 4.32
C ASP A 107 -1.71 5.72 3.82
N ALA A 108 -2.35 4.96 4.72
CA ALA A 108 -3.52 4.15 4.41
C ALA A 108 -4.73 5.03 4.06
N GLU A 109 -4.95 6.11 4.82
CA GLU A 109 -6.00 7.08 4.55
C GLU A 109 -5.76 7.79 3.21
N ALA A 110 -4.54 8.27 2.93
CA ALA A 110 -4.20 8.88 1.64
C ALA A 110 -4.47 7.93 0.46
N SER A 111 -4.17 6.64 0.62
CA SER A 111 -4.43 5.62 -0.39
C SER A 111 -5.93 5.34 -0.58
N TRP A 112 -6.70 5.34 0.51
CA TRP A 112 -8.15 5.23 0.48
C TRP A 112 -8.80 6.43 -0.23
N LEU A 113 -8.38 7.65 0.13
CA LEU A 113 -8.88 8.89 -0.48
C LEU A 113 -8.52 8.97 -1.97
N TYR A 114 -7.34 8.48 -2.34
CA TYR A 114 -6.94 8.36 -3.74
C TYR A 114 -7.93 7.50 -4.54
N LEU A 115 -8.30 6.32 -4.04
CA LEU A 115 -9.28 5.46 -4.72
C LEU A 115 -10.69 6.06 -4.71
N THR A 116 -11.17 6.49 -3.54
CA THR A 116 -12.57 6.90 -3.36
C THR A 116 -12.88 8.28 -3.94
N GLN A 117 -11.98 9.24 -3.82
CA GLN A 117 -12.23 10.61 -4.25
C GLN A 117 -11.68 10.89 -5.65
N LYS A 118 -10.45 10.43 -5.94
CA LYS A 118 -9.80 10.72 -7.23
C LYS A 118 -10.21 9.72 -8.31
N GLN A 119 -10.22 8.42 -7.99
CA GLN A 119 -10.61 7.37 -8.94
C GLN A 119 -12.10 7.05 -8.92
N GLN A 120 -12.85 7.53 -7.93
CA GLN A 120 -14.28 7.22 -7.71
C GLN A 120 -14.58 5.72 -7.62
N ILE A 121 -13.65 4.98 -7.02
CA ILE A 121 -13.74 3.53 -6.78
C ILE A 121 -13.90 3.31 -5.27
N ALA A 122 -14.89 2.51 -4.87
CA ALA A 122 -15.05 2.06 -3.49
C ALA A 122 -14.28 0.74 -3.27
N PRO A 123 -13.16 0.73 -2.52
CA PRO A 123 -12.35 -0.47 -2.38
C PRO A 123 -12.71 -1.31 -1.15
N ILE A 124 -12.36 -2.59 -1.21
CA ILE A 124 -12.30 -3.50 -0.07
C ILE A 124 -10.87 -3.45 0.47
N ILE A 125 -10.70 -3.17 1.76
CA ILE A 125 -9.38 -3.08 2.39
C ILE A 125 -8.94 -4.47 2.85
N LEU A 126 -7.72 -4.88 2.47
CA LEU A 126 -7.05 -6.06 3.01
C LEU A 126 -5.73 -5.66 3.68
N LEU A 127 -5.65 -5.91 4.98
CA LEU A 127 -4.45 -5.71 5.80
C LEU A 127 -3.84 -7.09 6.09
N TYR A 128 -2.68 -7.38 5.49
CA TYR A 128 -2.06 -8.70 5.64
C TYR A 128 -1.34 -8.85 7.00
N THR A 129 -0.66 -7.80 7.45
CA THR A 129 0.00 -7.75 8.75
C THR A 129 0.32 -6.30 9.12
N VAL A 130 -0.66 -5.57 9.65
CA VAL A 130 -0.33 -4.47 10.55
C VAL A 130 -0.91 -4.87 11.91
N ILE A 131 -0.04 -5.32 12.83
CA ILE A 131 -0.42 -5.41 14.23
C ILE A 131 -0.49 -3.98 14.73
N LEU A 132 -1.66 -3.38 14.54
CA LEU A 132 -2.01 -2.10 15.11
C LEU A 132 -2.54 -2.39 16.52
N TRP A 133 -1.78 -2.01 17.54
CA TRP A 133 -2.35 -1.93 18.87
C TRP A 133 -3.32 -0.75 18.90
N GLY A 134 -4.58 -1.00 18.52
CA GLY A 134 -5.75 -0.23 18.95
C GLY A 134 -5.81 1.24 18.51
N VAL A 135 -5.83 1.52 17.20
CA VAL A 135 -6.50 2.73 16.69
C VAL A 135 -7.55 2.33 15.66
N GLN A 136 -8.79 2.70 15.98
CA GLN A 136 -9.93 2.55 15.09
C GLN A 136 -9.91 3.69 14.06
N LEU A 137 -9.89 3.36 12.77
CA LEU A 137 -10.17 4.36 11.74
C LEU A 137 -11.63 4.83 11.89
N PRO A 138 -11.90 6.14 11.89
CA PRO A 138 -13.28 6.64 11.86
C PRO A 138 -13.90 6.25 10.52
N LEU A 139 -14.93 5.39 10.57
CA LEU A 139 -15.83 5.19 9.45
C LEU A 139 -16.88 6.31 9.54
N ASN A 140 -16.79 7.31 8.66
CA ASN A 140 -17.91 8.20 8.37
C ASN A 140 -18.68 7.66 7.17
#